data_AF-A0A9W8AVF1-F1
#
_entry.id   AF-A0A9W8AVF1-F1
#
_cell.length_a   1.000
_cell.length_b   1.000
_cell.length_c   1.000
_cell.angle_alpha   90.00
_cell.angle_beta   90.00
_cell.angle_gamma   90.00
#
_symmetry.space_group_name_H-M   'P 1'
#
loop_
_entity.id
_entity.type
_entity.pdbx_description
1 polymer ?
#
loop_
_entity_poly.entity_id
_entity_poly.type
_entity_poly.pdbx_seq_one_letter_code
_entity_poly.pdbx_strand_id
1 'polypeptide(L)'
;MTTNLSNDSSSEYEEYEEEFYVVCDLHQQQSTSVTSDANSHVPYSLVGLETETPYLDYNGVTYRGEYEDSIGTQLIFEPAEPPFTDSDRPQGKLQFYL
;
A
#
# COMPACT_ATOMS: atom_id res chain seq x y z
N MET A 1 -26.24 -45.15 27.22
CA MET A 1 -25.03 -44.82 26.44
C MET A 1 -25.32 -43.50 25.76
N THR A 2 -24.72 -42.42 26.26
CA THR A 2 -24.98 -41.04 25.83
C THR A 2 -24.06 -40.74 24.65
N THR A 3 -24.62 -40.36 23.50
CA THR A 3 -23.83 -39.96 22.33
C THR A 3 -23.28 -38.55 22.58
N ASN A 4 -21.95 -38.45 22.74
CA ASN A 4 -21.24 -37.18 22.76
C ASN A 4 -21.39 -36.49 21.39
N LEU A 5 -21.94 -35.28 21.38
CA LEU A 5 -21.83 -34.38 20.25
C LEU A 5 -20.39 -33.86 20.21
N SER A 6 -19.62 -34.30 19.22
CA SER A 6 -18.36 -33.67 18.86
C SER A 6 -18.68 -32.28 18.30
N ASN A 7 -18.51 -31.25 19.14
CA ASN A 7 -18.51 -29.86 18.71
C ASN A 7 -17.19 -29.59 17.98
N ASP A 8 -17.11 -29.98 16.72
CA ASP A 8 -16.03 -29.59 15.82
C ASP A 8 -16.31 -28.16 15.33
N SER A 9 -15.90 -27.20 16.15
CA SER A 9 -15.95 -25.77 15.82
C SER A 9 -14.53 -25.23 15.76
N SER A 10 -13.66 -25.90 15.01
CA SER A 10 -12.39 -25.32 14.55
C SER A 10 -12.67 -24.46 13.32
N SER A 11 -13.45 -23.39 13.49
CA SER A 11 -13.39 -22.28 12.55
C SER A 11 -12.09 -21.53 12.84
N GLU A 12 -11.12 -21.71 11.95
CA GLU A 12 -9.91 -20.89 11.84
C GLU A 12 -10.29 -19.42 12.04
N TYR A 13 -9.80 -18.83 13.13
CA TYR A 13 -9.76 -17.38 13.24
C TYR A 13 -8.75 -16.93 12.20
N GLU A 14 -9.23 -16.47 11.04
CA GLU A 14 -8.40 -15.68 10.13
C GLU A 14 -7.82 -14.53 10.95
N GLU A 15 -6.50 -14.53 11.11
CA GLU A 15 -5.75 -13.47 11.74
C GLU A 15 -5.98 -12.22 10.90
N TYR A 16 -6.78 -11.28 11.41
CA TYR A 16 -7.06 -10.01 10.75
C TYR A 16 -5.78 -9.18 10.75
N GLU A 17 -4.95 -9.35 9.73
CA GLU A 17 -3.81 -8.47 9.46
C GLU A 17 -4.34 -7.15 8.88
N GLU A 18 -4.13 -6.05 9.59
CA GLU A 18 -4.45 -4.70 9.11
C GLU A 18 -3.23 -4.13 8.38
N GLU A 19 -3.38 -3.84 7.09
CA GLU A 19 -2.35 -3.19 6.27
C GLU A 19 -2.67 -1.71 6.07
N PHE A 20 -1.64 -0.86 6.10
CA PHE A 20 -1.77 0.58 5.85
C PHE A 20 -0.77 1.01 4.78
N TYR A 21 -1.23 1.85 3.86
CA TYR A 21 -0.40 2.43 2.81
C TYR A 21 0.09 3.81 3.23
N VAL A 22 1.41 4.04 3.10
CA VAL A 22 2.04 5.34 3.33
C VAL A 22 2.64 5.83 2.02
N VAL A 23 2.40 7.10 1.69
CA VAL A 23 2.99 7.74 0.51
C VAL A 23 4.30 8.41 0.92
N CYS A 24 5.38 8.08 0.21
CA CYS A 24 6.69 8.69 0.43
C CYS A 24 6.97 9.71 -0.69
N ASP A 25 7.20 10.97 -0.32
CA ASP A 25 7.59 12.02 -1.25
C ASP A 25 9.11 12.29 -1.19
N LEU A 26 9.80 11.96 -2.28
CA LEU A 26 11.25 12.12 -2.41
C LEU A 26 11.58 13.48 -3.03
N HIS A 27 11.70 14.51 -2.18
CA HIS A 27 12.12 15.83 -2.60
C HIS A 27 13.59 15.84 -3.03
N GLN A 28 13.86 16.36 -4.24
CA GLN A 28 15.18 16.46 -4.91
C GLN A 28 15.76 15.15 -5.47
N GLN A 29 15.36 14.83 -6.70
CA GLN A 29 16.24 14.14 -7.64
C GLN A 29 16.70 15.16 -8.69
N GLN A 30 17.83 15.84 -8.45
CA GLN A 30 18.57 16.43 -9.58
C GLN A 30 19.10 15.28 -10.43
N SER A 31 18.31 14.86 -11.41
CA SER A 31 18.73 14.11 -12.59
C SER A 31 19.63 12.89 -12.31
N THR A 32 19.16 11.93 -11.52
CA THR A 32 19.55 10.54 -11.79
C THR A 32 18.45 9.98 -12.67
N SER A 33 18.78 9.66 -13.93
CA SER A 33 17.93 8.88 -14.82
C SER A 33 17.56 7.59 -14.10
N VAL A 34 16.48 7.61 -13.32
CA VAL A 34 15.72 6.42 -13.00
C VAL A 34 15.19 6.01 -14.36
N THR A 35 15.90 5.10 -15.01
CA THR A 35 15.46 4.47 -16.24
C THR A 35 14.02 4.05 -15.99
N SER A 36 13.11 4.66 -16.75
CA SER A 36 11.66 4.58 -16.67
C SER A 36 11.12 3.19 -17.02
N ASP A 37 11.86 2.15 -16.67
CA ASP A 37 11.45 0.78 -16.74
C ASP A 37 10.73 0.48 -15.43
N ALA A 38 9.40 0.52 -15.48
CA ALA A 38 8.49 0.14 -14.39
C ALA A 38 8.72 -1.28 -13.83
N ASN A 39 9.66 -2.04 -14.42
CA ASN A 39 10.03 -3.41 -14.07
C ASN A 39 11.47 -3.54 -13.52
N SER A 40 12.22 -2.43 -13.37
CA SER A 40 13.55 -2.46 -12.76
C SER A 40 13.42 -2.45 -11.24
N HIS A 41 13.70 -3.58 -10.60
CA HIS A 41 13.73 -3.69 -9.14
C HIS A 41 14.94 -2.92 -8.59
N VAL A 42 14.75 -1.63 -8.30
CA VAL A 42 15.75 -0.82 -7.60
C VAL A 42 15.74 -1.24 -6.13
N PRO A 43 16.86 -1.75 -5.59
CA PRO A 43 16.91 -2.14 -4.19
C PRO A 43 16.71 -0.92 -3.30
N TYR A 44 15.91 -1.08 -2.25
CA TYR A 44 15.68 -0.09 -1.23
C TYR A 44 15.73 -0.72 0.16
N SER A 45 16.04 0.08 1.18
CA SER A 45 15.97 -0.31 2.58
C SER A 45 15.34 0.83 3.37
N LEU A 46 14.33 0.51 4.18
CA LEU A 46 13.64 1.46 5.04
C LEU A 46 13.78 0.98 6.49
N VAL A 47 14.27 1.86 7.35
CA VAL A 47 14.51 1.56 8.78
C VAL A 47 13.97 2.67 9.67
N GLY A 48 13.64 2.32 10.91
CA GLY A 48 13.22 3.29 11.92
C GLY A 48 11.82 3.84 11.72
N LEU A 49 10.90 3.06 11.13
CA LEU A 49 9.48 3.42 11.00
C LEU A 49 8.82 3.68 12.37
N GLU A 50 9.33 3.03 13.42
CA GLU A 50 8.92 3.21 14.81
C GLU A 50 9.45 4.49 15.46
N THR A 51 10.30 5.25 14.77
CA THR A 51 10.96 6.47 15.29
C THR A 51 10.39 7.72 14.64
N GLU A 52 10.58 8.89 15.24
CA GLU A 52 10.18 10.18 14.64
C GLU A 52 10.97 10.54 13.36
N THR A 53 12.04 9.81 13.04
CA THR A 53 12.92 10.09 11.90
C THR A 53 13.34 8.78 11.22
N PRO A 54 12.51 8.23 10.32
CA PRO A 54 12.88 7.06 9.53
C PRO A 54 13.96 7.41 8.51
N TYR A 55 14.70 6.40 8.05
CA TYR A 55 15.70 6.56 7.00
C TYR A 55 15.42 5.60 5.84
N LEU A 56 15.49 6.12 4.62
CA LEU A 56 15.34 5.37 3.38
C LEU A 56 16.65 5.40 2.60
N ASP A 57 17.25 4.24 2.38
CA ASP A 57 18.31 4.07 1.38
C ASP A 57 17.67 3.64 0.06
N TYR A 58 17.77 4.49 -0.95
CA TYR A 58 17.24 4.24 -2.29
C TYR A 58 18.26 4.64 -3.35
N ASN A 59 18.66 3.68 -4.18
CA ASN A 59 19.61 3.90 -5.28
C ASN A 59 20.95 4.56 -4.83
N GLY A 60 21.47 4.17 -3.66
CA GLY A 60 22.72 4.72 -3.11
C GLY A 60 22.61 6.13 -2.51
N VAL A 61 21.40 6.69 -2.41
CA VAL A 61 21.11 7.93 -1.70
C VAL A 61 20.35 7.62 -0.42
N THR A 62 20.83 8.15 0.70
CA THR A 62 20.16 8.06 2.00
C THR A 62 19.30 9.29 2.22
N TYR A 63 18.00 9.07 2.38
CA TYR A 63 17.01 10.08 2.72
C TYR A 63 16.69 10.02 4.21
N ARG A 64 16.66 11.19 4.85
CA ARG A 64 16.14 11.36 6.21
C ARG A 64 14.66 11.74 6.11
N GLY A 65 13.78 10.90 6.62
CA GLY A 65 12.34 11.09 6.57
C GLY A 65 11.79 11.88 7.75
N GLU A 66 10.62 12.48 7.53
CA GLU A 66 9.78 13.13 8.52
C GLU A 66 8.33 12.76 8.20
N TYR A 67 7.49 12.55 9.22
CA TYR A 67 6.07 12.26 9.01
C TYR A 67 5.27 13.56 8.86
N GLU A 68 4.41 13.62 7.84
CA GLU A 68 3.51 14.74 7.61
C GLU A 68 2.08 14.23 7.39
N ASP A 69 1.14 14.78 8.17
CA ASP A 69 -0.27 14.48 8.02
C ASP A 69 -0.84 15.23 6.81
N SER A 70 -1.34 14.49 5.81
CA SER A 70 -2.00 15.10 4.66
C SER A 70 -3.43 15.55 5.00
N ILE A 71 -3.84 16.72 4.50
CA ILE A 71 -5.25 17.13 4.54
C ILE A 71 -6.03 16.34 3.49
N GLY A 72 -6.94 15.47 3.92
CA GLY A 72 -7.84 14.70 3.04
C GLY A 72 -7.44 13.22 2.94
N THR A 73 -7.71 12.60 1.78
CA THR A 73 -7.42 11.18 1.53
C THR A 73 -6.78 11.02 0.16
N GLN A 74 -5.69 10.25 0.09
CA GLN A 74 -5.03 9.89 -1.15
C GLN A 74 -5.58 8.55 -1.66
N LEU A 75 -5.92 8.48 -2.94
CA LEU A 75 -6.40 7.25 -3.60
C LEU A 75 -5.37 6.81 -4.64
N ILE A 76 -4.86 5.59 -4.51
CA ILE A 76 -3.87 4.98 -5.40
C ILE A 76 -4.60 3.92 -6.22
N PHE A 77 -4.48 3.97 -7.55
CA PHE A 77 -5.11 3.03 -8.47
C PHE A 77 -4.04 2.25 -9.23
N GLU A 78 -4.22 0.94 -9.32
CA GLU A 78 -3.40 0.12 -10.22
C GLU A 78 -3.76 0.42 -11.69
N PRO A 79 -2.81 0.29 -12.63
CA PRO A 79 -3.10 0.42 -14.05
C PRO A 79 -4.20 -0.56 -14.45
N ALA A 80 -5.22 -0.08 -15.15
CA ALA A 80 -6.25 -0.96 -15.68
C ALA A 80 -5.63 -1.96 -16.68
N GLU A 81 -5.99 -3.24 -16.54
CA GLU A 81 -5.93 -4.18 -17.66
C GLU A 81 -6.73 -3.59 -18.85
N PRO A 82 -6.37 -3.93 -20.12
CA PRO A 82 -6.83 -3.22 -21.32
C PRO A 82 -8.34 -2.91 -21.31
N PRO A 83 -8.73 -1.77 -21.89
CA PRO A 83 -9.86 -0.98 -21.41
C PRO A 83 -11.16 -1.78 -21.38
N PHE A 84 -11.83 -1.71 -20.23
CA PHE A 84 -13.27 -1.86 -20.12
C PHE A 84 -13.95 -1.12 -21.28
N THR A 85 -14.75 -1.85 -22.06
CA THR A 85 -15.55 -1.21 -23.11
C THR A 85 -16.61 -0.33 -22.43
N ASP A 86 -17.16 0.66 -23.14
CA ASP A 86 -18.21 1.54 -22.57
C ASP A 86 -19.43 0.74 -22.05
N SER A 87 -19.59 -0.50 -22.52
CA SER A 87 -20.53 -1.51 -22.05
C SER A 87 -20.30 -2.00 -20.60
N ASP A 88 -19.09 -1.88 -20.08
CA ASP A 88 -18.66 -2.42 -18.79
C ASP A 88 -18.60 -1.34 -17.69
N ARG A 89 -18.94 -0.08 -18.00
CA ARG A 89 -18.87 1.02 -17.04
C ARG A 89 -19.91 0.80 -15.94
N PRO A 90 -19.49 0.59 -14.67
CA PRO A 90 -20.46 0.51 -13.58
C PRO A 90 -21.16 1.87 -13.44
N GLN A 91 -22.49 1.89 -13.59
CA GLN A 91 -23.32 3.10 -13.41
C GLN A 91 -23.47 3.51 -11.93
N GLY A 92 -22.53 3.09 -11.07
CA GLY A 92 -22.53 3.37 -9.65
C GLY A 92 -22.05 4.79 -9.38
N LYS A 93 -22.88 5.57 -8.71
CA LYS A 93 -22.50 6.87 -8.15
C LYS A 93 -21.61 6.61 -6.93
N LEU A 94 -20.35 7.04 -6.99
CA LEU A 94 -19.50 7.09 -5.80
C LEU A 94 -20.06 8.17 -4.85
N GLN A 95 -20.45 7.75 -3.64
CA GLN A 95 -20.85 8.65 -2.56
C GLN A 95 -19.99 8.35 -1.35
N PHE A 96 -19.31 9.38 -0.86
CA PHE A 96 -18.58 9.33 0.41
C PHE A 96 -19.50 9.88 1.51
N TYR A 97 -19.59 9.16 2.62
CA TYR A 97 -20.21 9.64 3.85
C TYR A 97 -19.07 9.93 4.84
N LEU A 98 -19.09 11.15 5.38
CA LEU A 98 -18.21 11.60 6.47
C LEU A 98 -18.87 11.29 7.81
#